data_AF-A0A453SYR4-F1
#
_entry.id   AF-A0A453SYR4-F1
#
_cell.length_a   1.000
_cell.length_b   1.000
_cell.length_c   1.000
_cell.angle_alpha   90.00
_cell.angle_beta   90.00
_cell.angle_gamma   90.00
#
_symmetry.space_group_name_H-M   'P 1'
#
loop_
_entity.id
_entity.type
_entity.pdbx_description
1 polymer ?
#
loop_
_entity_poly.entity_id
_entity_poly.type
_entity_poly.pdbx_seq_one_letter_code
_entity_poly.pdbx_strand_id
1 'polypeptide(L)'
;MLAVLNLRGQLCLFSKDGSELRRTIFILDGLVFDDSILYHTHFSNRFGNPERHFNNSVAVRGATVYILGPSFLTVSRLLPWKEWIEALKRAGDWMGAMDMAMKLYDGHTQGVVDLPRTLDSIREAIMPYLVELLLSYIGYVSEYISIALSNHTGKGGAADGLIDADRSLLTEREEQYARVGGVAVEFCVHIGRNDILFDTVFSKFVAAQSGGMFLEVLEPYMLKDMLGSLPPQIMQALVEHYSGKGWLQRVEQCILHMDISSLDFNQVVRLCREHGLYGALIYLFNQGLSDFRTPLEELLSVIQNATRKDATWYVILLPEGVELNLPIITLLIDEIIVHIMFSSY
;
A
#
# COMPACT_ATOMS: atom_id res chain seq x y z
N MET A 1 -12.88 -29.81 -13.80
CA MET A 1 -13.71 -28.66 -14.20
C MET A 1 -14.66 -29.14 -15.29
N LEU A 2 -15.92 -28.75 -15.21
CA LEU A 2 -16.93 -29.00 -16.23
C LEU A 2 -17.21 -27.67 -16.93
N ALA A 3 -17.13 -27.64 -18.26
CA ALA A 3 -17.54 -26.48 -19.04
C ALA A 3 -18.92 -26.75 -19.64
N VAL A 4 -19.89 -25.90 -19.36
CA VAL A 4 -21.26 -25.99 -19.90
C VAL A 4 -21.53 -24.72 -20.67
N LEU A 5 -21.82 -24.86 -21.96
CA LEU A 5 -22.28 -23.76 -22.79
C LEU A 5 -23.81 -23.80 -22.80
N ASN A 6 -24.45 -22.75 -22.29
CA ASN A 6 -25.91 -22.71 -22.26
C ASN A 6 -26.50 -22.18 -23.58
N LEU A 7 -27.81 -22.39 -23.78
CA LEU A 7 -28.54 -21.89 -24.96
C LEU A 7 -28.64 -20.35 -25.02
N ARG A 8 -28.22 -19.66 -23.95
CA ARG A 8 -28.05 -18.19 -23.90
C ARG A 8 -26.61 -17.78 -24.22
N GLY A 9 -25.79 -18.73 -24.72
CA GLY A 9 -24.38 -18.62 -25.09
C GLY A 9 -23.54 -18.02 -23.99
N GLN A 10 -23.78 -18.48 -22.78
CA GLN A 10 -22.93 -18.25 -21.64
C GLN A 10 -22.13 -19.54 -21.45
N LEU A 11 -20.80 -19.41 -21.49
CA LEU A 11 -19.90 -20.48 -21.09
C LEU A 11 -19.77 -20.41 -19.57
N CYS A 12 -20.36 -21.40 -18.90
CA CYS A 12 -20.25 -21.59 -17.46
C CYS A 12 -19.18 -22.65 -17.17
N LEU A 13 -18.17 -22.27 -16.39
CA LEU A 13 -17.15 -23.16 -15.85
C LEU A 13 -17.56 -23.57 -14.45
N PHE A 14 -17.56 -24.86 -14.16
CA PHE A 14 -17.89 -25.43 -12.87
C PHE A 14 -16.70 -26.16 -12.24
N SER A 15 -16.57 -26.05 -10.92
CA SER A 15 -15.67 -26.88 -10.11
C SER A 15 -16.12 -28.35 -10.13
N LYS A 16 -15.23 -29.25 -9.69
CA LYS A 16 -15.59 -30.66 -9.46
C LYS A 16 -16.70 -30.81 -8.40
N ASP A 17 -16.82 -29.83 -7.50
CA ASP A 17 -17.81 -29.82 -6.42
C ASP A 17 -19.16 -29.21 -6.86
N GLY A 18 -19.31 -28.87 -8.15
CA GLY A 18 -20.55 -28.32 -8.72
C GLY A 18 -20.75 -26.82 -8.54
N SER A 19 -19.82 -26.10 -7.88
CA SER A 19 -19.86 -24.64 -7.81
C SER A 19 -19.55 -23.99 -9.16
N GLU A 20 -20.30 -22.96 -9.53
CA GLU A 20 -20.01 -22.15 -10.71
C GLU A 20 -18.79 -21.27 -10.44
N LEU A 21 -17.70 -21.51 -11.17
CA LEU A 21 -16.45 -20.76 -11.05
C LEU A 21 -16.48 -19.49 -11.88
N ARG A 22 -17.05 -19.55 -13.09
CA ARG A 22 -17.06 -18.41 -14.01
C ARG A 22 -18.18 -18.54 -15.02
N ARG A 23 -18.81 -17.43 -15.33
CA ARG A 23 -19.75 -17.29 -16.44
C ARG A 23 -19.25 -16.22 -17.37
N THR A 24 -19.00 -16.61 -18.61
CA THR A 24 -18.59 -15.67 -19.65
C THR A 24 -19.65 -15.67 -20.72
N ILE A 25 -20.18 -14.49 -21.04
CA ILE A 25 -21.09 -14.31 -22.15
C ILE A 25 -20.26 -14.39 -23.43
N PHE A 26 -20.56 -15.38 -24.27
CA PHE A 26 -20.08 -15.46 -25.64
C PHE A 26 -21.06 -14.68 -26.52
N ILE A 27 -20.79 -13.40 -26.73
CA ILE A 27 -21.38 -12.66 -27.85
C ILE A 27 -20.34 -12.71 -28.97
N LEU A 28 -20.64 -13.45 -30.04
CA LEU A 28 -19.91 -13.32 -31.29
C LEU A 28 -20.49 -12.10 -32.01
N ASP A 29 -19.65 -11.10 -32.29
CA ASP A 29 -20.02 -9.79 -32.85
C ASP A 29 -21.23 -9.85 -33.80
N GLY A 30 -22.37 -9.30 -33.35
CA GLY A 30 -23.52 -8.99 -34.20
C GLY A 30 -24.38 -10.15 -34.74
N LEU A 31 -24.11 -11.42 -34.38
CA LEU A 31 -24.89 -12.57 -34.87
C LEU A 31 -26.04 -12.93 -33.92
N VAL A 32 -27.24 -13.10 -34.50
CA VAL A 32 -28.44 -13.57 -33.80
C VAL A 32 -28.22 -15.01 -33.33
N PHE A 33 -28.64 -15.28 -32.09
CA PHE A 33 -28.27 -16.44 -31.27
C PHE A 33 -28.58 -17.82 -31.84
N ASP A 34 -29.53 -17.94 -32.77
CA ASP A 34 -30.05 -19.23 -33.24
C ASP A 34 -29.02 -20.03 -34.06
N ASP A 35 -27.91 -19.41 -34.46
CA ASP A 35 -26.80 -20.02 -35.21
C ASP A 35 -25.47 -20.03 -34.43
N SER A 36 -25.50 -19.90 -33.11
CA SER A 36 -24.27 -19.79 -32.30
C SER A 36 -23.50 -21.12 -32.12
N ILE A 37 -24.20 -22.26 -32.13
CA ILE A 37 -23.62 -23.59 -31.89
C ILE A 37 -24.34 -24.62 -32.78
N LEU A 38 -23.58 -25.48 -33.45
CA LEU A 38 -24.11 -26.58 -34.24
C LEU A 38 -24.91 -27.54 -33.36
N TYR A 39 -26.04 -28.04 -33.85
CA TYR A 39 -26.79 -29.11 -33.19
C TYR A 39 -27.28 -30.13 -34.21
N HIS A 40 -27.60 -31.32 -33.74
CA HIS A 40 -28.22 -32.38 -34.53
C HIS A 40 -29.53 -32.83 -33.89
N THR A 41 -30.43 -33.38 -34.70
CA THR A 41 -31.78 -33.82 -34.27
C THR A 41 -31.99 -35.33 -34.35
N HIS A 42 -30.89 -36.10 -34.31
CA HIS A 42 -30.91 -37.57 -34.39
C HIS A 42 -31.72 -38.28 -33.28
N PHE A 43 -32.01 -37.60 -32.18
CA PHE A 43 -32.75 -38.17 -31.06
C PHE A 43 -34.10 -37.46 -30.92
N SER A 44 -35.08 -38.23 -30.47
CA SER A 44 -36.44 -37.77 -30.25
C SER A 44 -36.86 -37.97 -28.80
N ASN A 45 -37.74 -37.10 -28.31
CA ASN A 45 -38.28 -37.18 -26.97
C ASN A 45 -39.26 -38.35 -26.79
N ARG A 46 -39.78 -38.54 -25.57
CA ARG A 46 -40.79 -39.57 -25.26
C ARG A 46 -42.08 -39.47 -26.09
N PHE A 47 -42.32 -38.33 -26.71
CA PHE A 47 -43.46 -38.05 -27.58
C PHE A 47 -43.13 -38.14 -29.08
N GLY A 48 -41.90 -38.54 -29.44
CA GLY A 48 -41.45 -38.70 -30.84
C GLY A 48 -41.00 -37.40 -31.52
N ASN A 49 -41.01 -36.26 -30.83
CA ASN A 49 -40.56 -35.00 -31.41
C ASN A 49 -39.03 -34.93 -31.44
N PRO A 50 -38.40 -34.49 -32.54
CA PRO A 50 -36.95 -34.33 -32.60
C PRO A 50 -36.49 -33.29 -31.58
N GLU A 51 -35.45 -33.61 -30.81
CA GLU A 51 -34.84 -32.70 -29.84
C GLU A 51 -33.52 -32.14 -30.39
N ARG A 52 -33.16 -30.91 -29.99
CA ARG A 52 -31.86 -30.33 -30.33
C ARG A 52 -30.79 -30.94 -29.42
N HIS A 53 -29.83 -31.65 -30.00
CA HIS A 53 -28.68 -32.21 -29.28
C HIS A 53 -27.38 -31.58 -29.76
N PHE A 54 -26.52 -31.19 -28.81
CA PHE A 54 -25.27 -30.46 -29.06
C PHE A 54 -24.02 -31.33 -28.85
N ASN A 55 -24.19 -32.66 -28.90
CA ASN A 55 -23.08 -33.59 -28.72
C ASN A 55 -22.08 -33.41 -29.87
N ASN A 56 -20.78 -33.42 -29.53
CA ASN A 56 -19.66 -33.17 -30.46
C ASN A 56 -19.57 -31.75 -31.03
N SER A 57 -20.45 -30.82 -30.66
CA SER A 57 -20.37 -29.41 -31.09
C SER A 57 -19.40 -28.58 -30.25
N VAL A 58 -19.04 -29.06 -29.06
CA VAL A 58 -18.01 -28.48 -28.21
C VAL A 58 -16.97 -29.55 -27.89
N ALA A 59 -15.71 -29.26 -28.15
CA ALA A 59 -14.58 -30.13 -27.82
C ALA A 59 -13.53 -29.36 -27.02
N VAL A 60 -12.88 -30.03 -26.07
CA VAL A 60 -11.82 -29.44 -25.25
C VAL A 60 -10.52 -30.21 -25.48
N ARG A 61 -9.44 -29.51 -25.82
CA ARG A 61 -8.09 -30.06 -25.93
C ARG A 61 -7.12 -29.20 -25.12
N GLY A 62 -6.63 -29.74 -24.01
CA GLY A 62 -5.78 -28.98 -23.08
C GLY A 62 -6.53 -27.77 -22.50
N ALA A 63 -5.94 -26.58 -22.65
CA ALA A 63 -6.54 -25.30 -22.25
C ALA A 63 -7.46 -24.68 -23.32
N THR A 64 -7.62 -25.33 -24.48
CA THR A 64 -8.36 -24.78 -25.62
C THR A 64 -9.73 -25.45 -25.77
N VAL A 65 -10.76 -24.63 -25.90
CA VAL A 65 -12.16 -24.99 -26.17
C VAL A 65 -12.46 -24.66 -27.63
N TYR A 66 -12.93 -25.66 -28.36
CA TYR A 66 -13.39 -25.55 -29.73
C TYR A 66 -14.92 -25.60 -29.71
N ILE A 67 -15.55 -24.58 -30.29
CA ILE A 67 -17.00 -24.48 -30.42
C ILE A 67 -17.30 -24.42 -31.90
N LEU A 68 -18.01 -25.44 -32.40
CA LEU A 68 -18.43 -25.53 -33.78
C LEU A 68 -19.79 -24.84 -33.93
N GLY A 69 -19.82 -23.78 -34.72
CA GLY A 69 -21.06 -23.16 -35.22
C GLY A 69 -21.46 -23.75 -36.58
N PRO A 70 -22.63 -23.38 -37.11
CA PRO A 70 -23.08 -23.82 -38.44
C PRO A 70 -22.14 -23.40 -39.57
N SER A 71 -21.52 -22.21 -39.45
CA SER A 71 -20.70 -21.59 -40.51
C SER A 71 -19.30 -21.17 -40.03
N PHE A 72 -18.97 -21.41 -38.76
CA PHE A 72 -17.72 -20.94 -38.15
C PHE A 72 -17.20 -21.95 -37.13
N LEU A 73 -15.89 -21.91 -36.88
CA LEU A 73 -15.24 -22.62 -35.77
C LEU A 73 -14.65 -21.57 -34.84
N THR A 74 -15.19 -21.48 -33.64
CA THR A 74 -14.66 -20.59 -32.59
C THR A 74 -13.68 -21.37 -31.74
N VAL A 75 -12.47 -20.83 -31.59
CA VAL A 75 -11.42 -21.39 -30.75
C VAL A 75 -11.18 -20.43 -29.60
N SER A 76 -11.48 -20.86 -28.38
CA SER A 76 -11.24 -20.09 -27.15
C SER A 76 -10.16 -20.77 -26.34
N ARG A 77 -9.16 -20.04 -25.85
CA ARG A 77 -8.12 -20.58 -24.97
C ARG A 77 -8.26 -19.99 -23.58
N LEU A 78 -8.28 -20.84 -22.57
CA LEU A 78 -8.12 -20.42 -21.19
C LEU A 78 -6.70 -19.88 -21.03
N LEU A 79 -6.60 -18.59 -20.69
CA LEU A 79 -5.31 -17.94 -20.50
C LEU A 79 -4.66 -18.45 -19.21
N PRO A 80 -3.36 -18.80 -19.24
CA PRO A 80 -2.56 -18.97 -18.05
C PRO A 80 -2.62 -17.71 -17.18
N TRP A 81 -2.45 -17.87 -15.87
CA TRP A 81 -2.50 -16.73 -14.93
C TRP A 81 -1.59 -15.57 -15.32
N LYS A 82 -0.37 -15.86 -15.80
CA LYS A 82 0.61 -14.87 -16.26
C LYS A 82 0.08 -14.03 -17.42
N GLU A 83 -0.39 -14.72 -18.46
CA GLU A 83 -0.92 -14.07 -19.65
C GLU A 83 -2.19 -13.27 -19.33
N TRP A 84 -2.97 -13.72 -18.34
CA TRP A 84 -4.16 -12.99 -17.94
C TRP A 84 -3.81 -11.65 -17.28
N ILE A 85 -2.83 -11.62 -16.37
CA ILE A 85 -2.38 -10.36 -15.77
C ILE A 85 -1.71 -9.46 -16.82
N GLU A 86 -0.93 -10.03 -17.75
CA GLU A 86 -0.38 -9.28 -18.88
C GLU A 86 -1.44 -8.68 -19.79
N ALA A 87 -2.53 -9.40 -20.05
CA ALA A 87 -3.64 -8.91 -20.86
C ALA A 87 -4.33 -7.72 -20.19
N LEU A 88 -4.54 -7.76 -18.86
CA LEU A 88 -5.08 -6.65 -18.08
C LEU A 88 -4.13 -5.43 -18.12
N LYS A 89 -2.83 -5.66 -17.94
CA LYS A 89 -1.79 -4.62 -18.09
C LYS A 89 -1.81 -3.99 -19.49
N ARG A 90 -1.91 -4.78 -20.56
CA ARG A 90 -1.99 -4.28 -21.94
C ARG A 90 -3.29 -3.53 -22.24
N ALA A 91 -4.39 -3.87 -21.56
CA ALA A 91 -5.65 -3.15 -21.65
C ALA A 91 -5.64 -1.82 -20.86
N GLY A 92 -4.59 -1.55 -20.08
CA GLY A 92 -4.49 -0.37 -19.21
C GLY A 92 -5.19 -0.52 -17.86
N ASP A 93 -5.77 -1.69 -17.56
CA ASP A 93 -6.42 -1.98 -16.28
C ASP A 93 -5.39 -2.47 -15.25
N TRP A 94 -4.58 -1.53 -14.76
CA TRP A 94 -3.56 -1.80 -13.75
C TRP A 94 -4.14 -2.25 -12.41
N MET A 95 -5.28 -1.69 -12.01
CA MET A 95 -5.93 -2.04 -10.74
C MET A 95 -6.51 -3.46 -10.81
N GLY A 96 -7.14 -3.83 -11.93
CA GLY A 96 -7.59 -5.20 -12.15
C GLY A 96 -6.43 -6.20 -12.22
N ALA A 97 -5.31 -5.82 -12.86
CA ALA A 97 -4.10 -6.64 -12.88
C ALA A 97 -3.55 -6.88 -11.47
N MET A 98 -3.50 -5.84 -10.63
CA MET A 98 -3.04 -5.90 -9.25
C MET A 98 -3.97 -6.71 -8.35
N ASP A 99 -5.26 -6.41 -8.35
CA ASP A 99 -6.27 -7.15 -7.59
C ASP A 99 -6.25 -8.63 -7.93
N MET A 100 -6.10 -8.96 -9.22
CA MET A 100 -5.99 -10.35 -9.66
C MET A 100 -4.72 -11.02 -9.14
N ALA A 101 -3.58 -10.33 -9.21
CA ALA A 101 -2.33 -10.87 -8.71
C ALA A 101 -2.36 -11.08 -7.17
N MET A 102 -3.01 -10.17 -6.44
CA MET A 102 -3.21 -10.29 -4.98
C MET A 102 -4.12 -11.44 -4.61
N LYS A 103 -5.26 -11.58 -5.32
CA LYS A 103 -6.16 -12.74 -5.13
C LYS A 103 -5.43 -14.06 -5.33
N LEU A 104 -4.53 -14.16 -6.30
CA LEU A 104 -3.73 -15.37 -6.50
C LEU A 104 -2.73 -15.60 -5.37
N TYR A 105 -2.10 -14.53 -4.87
CA TYR A 105 -1.19 -14.59 -3.72
C TYR A 105 -1.88 -15.10 -2.45
N ASP A 106 -3.15 -14.71 -2.24
CA ASP A 106 -4.00 -15.15 -1.14
C ASP A 106 -4.57 -16.56 -1.33
N GLY A 107 -4.34 -17.18 -2.50
CA GLY A 107 -4.79 -18.54 -2.80
C GLY A 107 -6.18 -18.60 -3.44
N HIS A 108 -6.76 -17.48 -3.87
CA HIS A 108 -8.00 -17.45 -4.64
C HIS A 108 -7.72 -17.83 -6.11
N THR A 109 -7.55 -19.12 -6.38
CA THR A 109 -7.17 -19.67 -7.70
C THR A 109 -8.36 -20.01 -8.61
N GLN A 110 -9.54 -19.44 -8.39
CA GLN A 110 -10.75 -19.85 -9.12
C GLN A 110 -10.69 -19.49 -10.61
N GLY A 111 -10.85 -20.50 -11.46
CA GLY A 111 -10.94 -20.30 -12.92
C GLY A 111 -9.62 -19.97 -13.62
N VAL A 112 -8.48 -20.27 -12.99
CA VAL A 112 -7.15 -19.95 -13.49
C VAL A 112 -6.35 -21.23 -13.81
N VAL A 113 -5.59 -21.19 -14.90
CA VAL A 113 -4.80 -22.31 -15.43
C VAL A 113 -3.30 -22.09 -15.14
N ASP A 114 -2.55 -23.19 -15.03
CA ASP A 114 -1.09 -23.23 -14.82
C ASP A 114 -0.57 -22.68 -13.49
N LEU A 115 -1.38 -22.78 -12.43
CA LEU A 115 -0.93 -22.52 -11.06
C LEU A 115 -0.26 -23.77 -10.44
N PRO A 116 0.80 -23.57 -9.63
CA PRO A 116 1.32 -24.62 -8.76
C PRO A 116 0.27 -25.19 -7.80
N ARG A 117 0.52 -26.37 -7.23
CA ARG A 117 -0.48 -27.09 -6.41
C ARG A 117 -0.54 -26.63 -4.95
N THR A 118 0.51 -26.01 -4.43
CA THR A 118 0.59 -25.55 -3.04
C THR A 118 0.63 -24.03 -2.99
N LEU A 119 0.08 -23.44 -1.92
CA LEU A 119 0.07 -21.99 -1.75
C LEU A 119 1.47 -21.40 -1.70
N ASP A 120 2.43 -22.07 -1.07
CA ASP A 120 3.81 -21.56 -0.98
C ASP A 120 4.48 -21.51 -2.36
N SER A 121 4.29 -22.54 -3.19
CA SER A 121 4.83 -22.53 -4.56
C SER A 121 4.11 -21.55 -5.48
N ILE A 122 2.81 -21.31 -5.25
CA ILE A 122 2.07 -20.22 -5.91
C ILE A 122 2.69 -18.86 -5.53
N ARG A 123 2.88 -18.61 -4.23
CA ARG A 123 3.46 -17.35 -3.73
C ARG A 123 4.86 -17.13 -4.31
N GLU A 124 5.73 -18.13 -4.27
CA GLU A 124 7.08 -18.06 -4.86
C GLU A 124 7.04 -17.75 -6.37
N ALA A 125 6.14 -18.39 -7.12
CA ALA A 125 6.03 -18.20 -8.56
C ALA A 125 5.47 -16.82 -8.96
N ILE A 126 4.54 -16.29 -8.16
CA ILE A 126 3.84 -15.03 -8.43
C ILE A 126 4.63 -13.82 -7.90
N MET A 127 5.41 -13.99 -6.84
CA MET A 127 6.16 -12.90 -6.20
C MET A 127 6.99 -12.03 -7.14
N PRO A 128 7.88 -12.56 -8.01
CA PRO A 128 8.66 -11.72 -8.90
C PRO A 128 7.76 -10.89 -9.84
N TYR A 129 6.61 -11.45 -10.24
CA TYR A 129 5.66 -10.80 -11.12
C TYR A 129 4.87 -9.69 -10.39
N LEU A 130 4.45 -9.92 -9.15
CA LEU A 130 3.81 -8.89 -8.30
C LEU A 130 4.72 -7.67 -8.12
N VAL A 131 5.99 -7.92 -7.83
CA VAL A 131 7.00 -6.87 -7.66
C VAL A 131 7.21 -6.11 -8.97
N GLU A 132 7.38 -6.81 -10.09
CA GLU A 132 7.53 -6.19 -11.41
C GLU A 132 6.29 -5.35 -11.78
N LEU A 133 5.09 -5.87 -11.49
CA LEU A 133 3.82 -5.18 -11.75
C LEU A 133 3.72 -3.88 -10.94
N LEU A 134 4.12 -3.91 -9.67
CA LEU A 134 4.16 -2.72 -8.81
C LEU A 134 5.13 -1.67 -9.31
N LEU A 135 6.37 -2.08 -9.60
CA LEU A 135 7.39 -1.15 -10.08
C LEU A 135 7.03 -0.59 -11.46
N SER A 136 6.41 -1.40 -12.32
CA SER A 136 5.88 -0.95 -13.60
C SER A 136 4.75 0.06 -13.42
N TYR A 137 3.82 -0.17 -12.49
CA TYR A 137 2.73 0.75 -12.19
C TYR A 137 3.25 2.09 -11.67
N ILE A 138 4.15 2.08 -10.69
CA ILE A 138 4.77 3.31 -10.15
C ILE A 138 5.51 4.06 -11.26
N GLY A 139 6.28 3.35 -12.10
CA GLY A 139 6.98 3.95 -13.23
C GLY A 139 6.03 4.58 -14.25
N TYR A 140 4.98 3.85 -14.65
CA TYR A 140 3.97 4.33 -15.58
C TYR A 140 3.25 5.58 -15.07
N VAL A 141 2.83 5.59 -13.80
CA VAL A 141 2.15 6.75 -13.23
C VAL A 141 3.10 7.93 -13.03
N SER A 142 4.35 7.68 -12.61
CA SER A 142 5.36 8.74 -12.47
C SER A 142 5.67 9.41 -13.81
N GLU A 143 5.81 8.62 -14.88
CA GLU A 143 5.99 9.14 -16.25
C GLU A 143 4.75 9.93 -16.71
N TYR A 144 3.55 9.41 -16.48
CA TYR A 144 2.31 10.11 -16.78
C TYR A 144 2.21 11.47 -16.05
N ILE A 145 2.51 11.50 -14.75
CA ILE A 145 2.50 12.73 -13.94
C ILE A 145 3.54 13.71 -14.48
N SER A 146 4.75 13.25 -14.81
CA SER A 146 5.81 14.10 -15.38
C SER A 146 5.38 14.74 -16.71
N ILE A 147 4.76 13.97 -17.60
CA ILE A 147 4.27 14.46 -18.90
C ILE A 147 3.10 15.44 -18.72
N ALA A 148 2.12 15.09 -17.88
CA ALA A 148 0.95 15.92 -17.62
C ALA A 148 1.38 17.30 -17.09
N LEU A 149 2.26 17.35 -16.09
CA LEU A 149 2.76 18.59 -15.51
C LEU A 149 3.61 19.42 -16.50
N SER A 150 4.40 18.75 -17.35
CA SER A 150 5.19 19.43 -18.39
C SER A 150 4.29 20.20 -19.37
N ASN A 151 3.12 19.67 -19.72
CA ASN A 151 2.18 20.33 -20.62
C ASN A 151 1.52 21.58 -20.01
N HIS A 152 1.43 21.68 -18.68
CA HIS A 152 0.87 22.85 -17.99
C HIS A 152 1.86 24.03 -17.94
N THR A 153 3.17 23.78 -17.91
CA THR A 153 4.20 24.84 -17.90
C THR A 153 4.36 25.61 -19.21
N GLY A 154 3.73 25.17 -20.31
CA GLY A 154 3.87 25.75 -21.65
C GLY A 154 2.93 26.92 -22.00
N LYS A 155 1.97 27.31 -21.15
CA LYS A 155 1.06 28.44 -21.42
C LYS A 155 1.42 29.66 -20.57
N GLY A 156 2.20 30.56 -21.16
CA GLY A 156 2.61 31.82 -20.55
C GLY A 156 1.46 32.82 -20.31
N GLY A 157 1.57 33.55 -19.20
CA GLY A 157 0.78 34.75 -18.93
C GLY A 157 0.93 35.27 -17.50
N ALA A 158 1.64 36.40 -17.34
CA ALA A 158 1.65 37.34 -16.21
C ALA A 158 2.25 36.89 -14.86
N ALA A 159 3.21 37.68 -14.38
CA ALA A 159 4.09 37.42 -13.24
C ALA A 159 3.43 37.40 -11.84
N ASP A 160 2.15 37.75 -11.72
CA ASP A 160 1.43 37.82 -10.43
C ASP A 160 0.59 36.57 -10.15
N GLY A 161 0.32 35.73 -11.16
CA GLY A 161 -0.38 34.44 -11.03
C GLY A 161 0.54 33.22 -10.96
N LEU A 162 1.86 33.42 -11.07
CA LEU A 162 2.85 32.34 -11.09
C LEU A 162 2.94 31.60 -9.75
N ILE A 163 2.78 32.30 -8.62
CA ILE A 163 2.96 31.71 -7.29
C ILE A 163 1.77 30.80 -6.93
N ASP A 164 0.55 31.22 -7.28
CA ASP A 164 -0.67 30.45 -7.00
C ASP A 164 -0.84 29.26 -7.96
N ALA A 165 -0.49 29.44 -9.24
CA ALA A 165 -0.50 28.35 -10.21
C ALA A 165 0.58 27.29 -9.92
N ASP A 166 1.77 27.71 -9.49
CA ASP A 166 2.85 26.77 -9.12
C ASP A 166 2.47 26.00 -7.84
N ARG A 167 1.87 26.67 -6.85
CA ARG A 167 1.38 26.02 -5.62
C ARG A 167 0.22 25.04 -5.90
N SER A 168 -0.72 25.37 -6.78
CA SER A 168 -1.79 24.45 -7.15
C SER A 168 -1.27 23.22 -7.89
N LEU A 169 -0.31 23.39 -8.80
CA LEU A 169 0.31 22.28 -9.54
C LEU A 169 1.15 21.37 -8.64
N LEU A 170 1.86 21.93 -7.66
CA LEU A 170 2.59 21.16 -6.65
C LEU A 170 1.62 20.36 -5.76
N THR A 171 0.49 20.95 -5.38
CA THR A 171 -0.54 20.26 -4.57
C THR A 171 -1.17 19.11 -5.35
N GLU A 172 -1.53 19.33 -6.63
CA GLU A 172 -2.07 18.27 -7.48
C GLU A 172 -1.05 17.14 -7.70
N ARG A 173 0.23 17.47 -7.90
CA ARG A 173 1.31 16.49 -7.99
C ARG A 173 1.40 15.65 -6.71
N GLU A 174 1.42 16.29 -5.55
CA GLU A 174 1.50 15.62 -4.25
C GLU A 174 0.31 14.68 -4.03
N GLU A 175 -0.91 15.10 -4.37
CA GLU A 175 -2.10 14.26 -4.24
C GLU A 175 -2.08 13.02 -5.17
N GLN A 176 -1.61 13.19 -6.41
CA GLN A 176 -1.48 12.06 -7.35
C GLN A 176 -0.45 11.05 -6.85
N TYR A 177 0.71 11.53 -6.41
CA TYR A 177 1.73 10.66 -5.83
C TYR A 177 1.27 10.05 -4.49
N ALA A 178 0.44 10.73 -3.70
CA ALA A 178 -0.14 10.18 -2.47
C ALA A 178 -1.03 8.98 -2.74
N ARG A 179 -1.86 9.04 -3.79
CA ARG A 179 -2.68 7.88 -4.20
C ARG A 179 -1.82 6.70 -4.65
N VAL A 180 -0.80 6.94 -5.47
CA VAL A 180 0.12 5.87 -5.92
C VAL A 180 0.91 5.30 -4.74
N GLY A 181 1.37 6.16 -3.84
CA GLY A 181 2.06 5.78 -2.62
C GLY A 181 1.19 4.89 -1.74
N GLY A 182 -0.08 5.25 -1.54
CA GLY A 182 -1.02 4.47 -0.74
C GLY A 182 -1.21 3.05 -1.27
N VAL A 183 -1.45 2.92 -2.58
CA VAL A 183 -1.56 1.61 -3.25
C VAL A 183 -0.26 0.81 -3.10
N ALA A 184 0.90 1.46 -3.24
CA ALA A 184 2.19 0.78 -3.11
C ALA A 184 2.45 0.30 -1.68
N VAL A 185 2.12 1.11 -0.66
CA VAL A 185 2.25 0.74 0.76
C VAL A 185 1.30 -0.41 1.08
N GLU A 186 0.02 -0.30 0.74
CA GLU A 186 -0.98 -1.35 0.99
C GLU A 186 -0.56 -2.68 0.37
N PHE A 187 -0.08 -2.64 -0.87
CA PHE A 187 0.38 -3.82 -1.59
C PHE A 187 1.63 -4.45 -0.94
N CYS A 188 2.64 -3.66 -0.59
CA CYS A 188 3.87 -4.19 0.03
C CYS A 188 3.62 -4.74 1.44
N VAL A 189 2.77 -4.06 2.21
CA VAL A 189 2.36 -4.47 3.56
C VAL A 189 1.62 -5.82 3.51
N HIS A 190 0.67 -5.96 2.58
CA HIS A 190 -0.09 -7.22 2.42
C HIS A 190 0.80 -8.40 2.01
N ILE A 191 1.78 -8.14 1.16
CA ILE A 191 2.75 -9.16 0.72
C ILE A 191 3.82 -9.44 1.80
N GLY A 192 4.03 -8.52 2.75
CA GLY A 192 5.07 -8.61 3.77
C GLY A 192 6.48 -8.34 3.24
N ARG A 193 6.62 -7.57 2.16
CA ARG A 193 7.90 -7.21 1.53
C ARG A 193 8.28 -5.76 1.78
N ASN A 194 8.56 -5.47 3.04
CA ASN A 194 9.01 -4.16 3.52
C ASN A 194 10.37 -3.75 2.95
N ASP A 195 11.23 -4.71 2.60
CA ASP A 195 12.49 -4.48 1.91
C ASP A 195 12.27 -3.76 0.57
N ILE A 196 11.30 -4.19 -0.24
CA ILE A 196 11.01 -3.57 -1.53
C ILE A 196 10.38 -2.19 -1.33
N LEU A 197 9.53 -2.05 -0.31
CA LEU A 197 8.90 -0.79 0.05
C LEU A 197 9.94 0.29 0.39
N PHE A 198 10.92 -0.03 1.22
CA PHE A 198 11.90 0.94 1.71
C PHE A 198 13.11 1.10 0.78
N ASP A 199 13.56 0.05 0.09
CA ASP A 199 14.74 0.13 -0.77
C ASP A 199 14.40 0.64 -2.17
N THR A 200 13.31 0.13 -2.75
CA THR A 200 12.99 0.37 -4.18
C THR A 200 11.86 1.35 -4.38
N VAL A 201 10.77 1.22 -3.63
CA VAL A 201 9.61 2.11 -3.79
C VAL A 201 9.96 3.49 -3.25
N PHE A 202 10.42 3.61 -2.01
CA PHE A 202 10.83 4.89 -1.42
C PHE A 202 11.87 5.62 -2.27
N SER A 203 12.91 4.93 -2.77
CA SER A 203 13.94 5.56 -3.61
C SER A 203 13.36 6.15 -4.92
N LYS A 204 12.34 5.54 -5.51
CA LYS A 204 11.61 6.13 -6.66
C LYS A 204 10.85 7.40 -6.27
N PHE A 205 10.20 7.42 -5.11
CA PHE A 205 9.51 8.62 -4.62
C PHE A 205 10.47 9.75 -4.26
N VAL A 206 11.64 9.43 -3.68
CA VAL A 206 12.71 10.40 -3.42
C VAL A 206 13.25 10.99 -4.73
N ALA A 207 13.51 10.15 -5.74
CA ALA A 207 13.93 10.61 -7.07
C ALA A 207 12.87 11.51 -7.73
N ALA A 208 11.59 11.24 -7.47
CA ALA A 208 10.47 12.06 -7.90
C ALA A 208 10.21 13.28 -6.99
N GLN A 209 11.11 13.67 -6.09
CA GLN A 209 10.95 14.79 -5.14
C GLN A 209 9.66 14.73 -4.29
N SER A 210 9.08 13.55 -4.13
CA SER A 210 7.84 13.32 -3.37
C SER A 210 8.07 12.37 -2.19
N GLY A 211 9.32 12.25 -1.73
CA GLY A 211 9.69 11.40 -0.59
C GLY A 211 9.02 11.83 0.71
N GLY A 212 8.92 13.13 0.97
CA GLY A 212 8.24 13.67 2.15
C GLY A 212 6.75 13.30 2.21
N MET A 213 6.05 13.44 1.08
CA MET A 213 4.66 13.02 0.95
C MET A 213 4.53 11.49 1.16
N PHE A 214 5.45 10.69 0.62
CA PHE A 214 5.42 9.25 0.83
C PHE A 214 5.56 8.86 2.32
N LEU A 215 6.38 9.59 3.09
CA LEU A 215 6.48 9.41 4.54
C LEU A 215 5.15 9.71 5.26
N GLU A 216 4.41 10.72 4.81
CA GLU A 216 3.07 11.02 5.35
C GLU A 216 2.04 9.93 5.02
N VAL A 217 2.18 9.28 3.86
CA VAL A 217 1.35 8.13 3.49
C VAL A 217 1.67 6.90 4.35
N LEU A 218 2.92 6.73 4.80
CA LEU A 218 3.31 5.63 5.70
C LEU A 218 2.74 5.77 7.11
N GLU A 219 2.63 6.99 7.63
CA GLU A 219 2.16 7.29 8.98
C GLU A 219 0.90 6.51 9.42
N PRO A 220 -0.23 6.52 8.68
CA PRO A 220 -1.43 5.80 9.10
C PRO A 220 -1.26 4.27 9.15
N TYR A 221 -0.30 3.71 8.43
CA TYR A 221 0.01 2.27 8.49
C TYR A 221 0.90 1.94 9.68
N MET A 222 1.77 2.87 10.08
CA MET A 222 2.59 2.76 11.29
C MET A 222 1.72 2.83 12.54
N LEU A 223 0.77 3.77 12.59
CA LEU A 223 -0.19 3.90 13.71
C LEU A 223 -1.18 2.72 13.82
N LYS A 224 -1.26 1.86 12.80
CA LYS A 224 -2.07 0.64 12.81
C LYS A 224 -1.26 -0.62 13.13
N ASP A 225 -0.01 -0.47 13.59
CA ASP A 225 0.94 -1.55 13.87
C ASP A 225 1.23 -2.47 12.65
N MET A 226 0.95 -2.01 11.43
CA MET A 226 1.18 -2.79 10.20
C MET A 226 2.63 -2.69 9.70
N LEU A 227 3.37 -1.68 10.18
CA LEU A 227 4.77 -1.41 9.86
C LEU A 227 5.60 -1.34 11.15
N GLY A 228 5.66 -2.46 11.89
CA GLY A 228 6.33 -2.53 13.19
C GLY A 228 7.85 -2.32 13.16
N SER A 229 8.48 -2.43 11.98
CA SER A 229 9.94 -2.28 11.78
C SER A 229 10.24 -1.28 10.66
N LEU A 230 11.03 -0.25 10.96
CA LEU A 230 11.56 0.67 9.96
C LEU A 230 13.08 0.60 9.87
N PRO A 231 13.66 0.61 8.65
CA PRO A 231 15.09 0.77 8.49
C PRO A 231 15.57 2.12 9.07
N PRO A 232 16.79 2.15 9.65
CA PRO A 232 17.48 3.35 10.14
C PRO A 232 17.38 4.59 9.24
N GLN A 233 17.52 4.39 7.94
CA GLN A 233 17.52 5.44 6.92
C GLN A 233 16.14 6.08 6.77
N ILE A 234 15.08 5.26 6.86
CA ILE A 234 13.69 5.71 6.75
C ILE A 234 13.29 6.48 8.01
N MET A 235 13.69 5.99 9.18
CA MET A 235 13.45 6.68 10.45
C MET A 235 14.08 8.08 10.43
N GLN A 236 15.34 8.19 10.03
CA GLN A 236 16.02 9.48 9.92
C GLN A 236 15.29 10.44 8.96
N ALA A 237 14.92 9.96 7.77
CA ALA A 237 14.18 10.77 6.81
C ALA A 237 12.81 11.23 7.35
N LEU A 238 12.14 10.38 8.13
CA LEU A 238 10.87 10.70 8.79
C LEU A 238 11.05 11.79 9.85
N VAL A 239 12.06 11.68 10.72
CA VAL A 239 12.33 12.72 11.73
C VAL A 239 12.70 14.05 11.06
N GLU A 240 13.58 14.04 10.06
CA GLU A 240 14.01 15.25 9.35
C GLU A 240 12.83 15.96 8.65
N HIS A 241 11.97 15.19 7.94
CA HIS A 241 10.80 15.74 7.25
C HIS A 241 9.78 16.37 8.22
N TYR A 242 9.46 15.66 9.30
CA TYR A 242 8.48 16.15 10.28
C TYR A 242 9.04 17.25 11.16
N SER A 243 10.34 17.24 11.46
CA SER A 243 11.05 18.35 12.14
C SER A 243 10.92 19.65 11.35
N GLY A 244 11.15 19.60 10.03
CA GLY A 244 10.99 20.75 9.14
C GLY A 244 9.58 21.34 9.12
N LYS A 245 8.54 20.52 9.35
CA LYS A 245 7.13 20.94 9.46
C LYS A 245 6.68 21.31 10.88
N GLY A 246 7.51 21.05 11.90
CA GLY A 246 7.13 21.21 13.30
C GLY A 246 6.15 20.15 13.82
N TRP A 247 6.07 18.99 13.17
CA TRP A 247 5.13 17.91 13.50
C TRP A 247 5.78 16.77 14.30
N LEU A 248 6.77 17.10 15.12
CA LEU A 248 7.54 16.15 15.93
C LEU A 248 6.66 15.25 16.83
N GLN A 249 5.51 15.73 17.32
CA GLN A 249 4.57 14.93 18.10
C GLN A 249 4.02 13.71 17.33
N ARG A 250 3.81 13.84 16.01
CA ARG A 250 3.34 12.73 15.17
C ARG A 250 4.42 11.64 15.05
N VAL A 251 5.70 12.05 15.00
CA VAL A 251 6.85 11.15 15.01
C VAL A 251 6.91 10.37 16.32
N GLU A 252 6.71 11.04 17.47
CA GLU A 252 6.65 10.33 18.75
C GLU A 252 5.57 9.26 18.76
N GLN A 253 4.35 9.60 18.32
CA GLN A 253 3.25 8.64 18.21
C GLN A 253 3.58 7.46 17.30
N CYS A 254 4.28 7.70 16.20
CA CYS A 254 4.75 6.65 15.31
C CYS A 254 5.73 5.69 16.01
N ILE A 255 6.71 6.22 16.75
CA ILE A 255 7.71 5.41 17.45
C ILE A 255 7.07 4.54 18.54
N LEU A 256 6.01 5.03 19.20
CA LEU A 256 5.27 4.27 20.22
C LEU A 256 4.59 3.00 19.67
N HIS A 257 4.27 2.96 18.37
CA HIS A 257 3.62 1.82 17.71
C HIS A 257 4.64 0.87 17.04
N MET A 258 5.93 1.04 17.32
CA MET A 258 6.98 0.18 16.76
C MET A 258 7.45 -0.88 17.74
N ASP A 259 7.90 -1.99 17.17
CA ASP A 259 8.55 -3.06 17.92
C ASP A 259 10.02 -2.72 18.14
N ILE A 260 10.38 -2.48 19.39
CA ILE A 260 11.73 -2.09 19.82
C ILE A 260 12.76 -3.14 19.46
N SER A 261 12.39 -4.42 19.42
CA SER A 261 13.30 -5.50 19.04
C SER A 261 13.76 -5.42 17.57
N SER A 262 12.96 -4.77 16.74
CA SER A 262 13.18 -4.61 15.31
C SER A 262 13.83 -3.27 14.92
N LEU A 263 13.96 -2.35 15.87
CA LEU A 263 14.52 -1.02 15.67
C LEU A 263 16.01 -0.96 16.01
N ASP A 264 16.74 -0.10 15.31
CA ASP A 264 18.09 0.31 15.75
C ASP A 264 17.99 1.25 16.95
N PHE A 265 17.98 0.65 18.15
CA PHE A 265 17.86 1.36 19.41
C PHE A 265 18.82 2.55 19.53
N ASN A 266 20.08 2.38 19.15
CA ASN A 266 21.10 3.42 19.34
C ASN A 266 20.85 4.61 18.42
N GLN A 267 20.44 4.37 17.19
CA GLN A 267 20.17 5.44 16.24
C GLN A 267 18.88 6.19 16.60
N VAL A 268 17.81 5.49 16.96
CA VAL A 268 16.54 6.12 17.33
C VAL A 268 16.70 6.97 18.59
N VAL A 269 17.44 6.49 19.61
CA VAL A 269 17.72 7.29 20.82
C VAL A 269 18.48 8.57 20.49
N ARG A 270 19.45 8.53 19.58
CA ARG A 270 20.17 9.75 19.14
C ARG A 270 19.23 10.74 18.47
N LEU A 271 18.41 10.28 17.52
CA LEU A 271 17.42 11.11 16.83
C LEU A 271 16.43 11.75 17.82
N CYS A 272 15.93 10.97 18.78
CA CYS A 272 15.03 11.46 19.82
C CYS A 272 15.69 12.54 20.69
N ARG A 273 16.95 12.37 21.09
CA ARG A 273 17.70 13.38 21.86
C ARG A 273 17.93 14.66 21.08
N GLU A 274 18.35 14.54 19.82
CA GLU A 274 18.64 15.68 18.95
C GLU A 274 17.40 16.54 18.69
N HIS A 275 16.23 15.91 18.58
CA HIS A 275 14.96 16.57 18.27
C HIS A 275 14.06 16.82 19.50
N GLY A 276 14.52 16.45 20.70
CA GLY A 276 13.78 16.65 21.96
C GLY A 276 12.51 15.80 22.08
N LEU A 277 12.50 14.59 21.50
CA LEU A 277 11.39 13.63 21.53
C LEU A 277 11.38 12.82 22.83
N TYR A 278 11.13 13.47 23.96
CA TYR A 278 11.24 12.85 25.29
C TYR A 278 10.20 11.75 25.53
N GLY A 279 9.00 11.85 24.94
CA GLY A 279 7.95 10.82 25.10
C GLY A 279 8.38 9.50 24.47
N ALA A 280 8.92 9.57 23.25
CA ALA A 280 9.50 8.41 22.57
C ALA A 280 10.74 7.88 23.32
N LEU A 281 11.58 8.77 23.87
CA LEU A 281 12.77 8.37 24.61
C LEU A 281 12.41 7.58 25.89
N ILE A 282 11.43 8.04 26.68
CA ILE A 282 10.92 7.31 27.84
C ILE A 282 10.43 5.92 27.42
N TYR A 283 9.62 5.84 26.36
CA TYR A 283 9.11 4.57 25.86
C TYR A 283 10.23 3.58 25.48
N LEU A 284 11.23 4.04 24.73
CA LEU A 284 12.35 3.21 24.29
C LEU A 284 13.16 2.64 25.47
N PHE A 285 13.48 3.45 26.46
CA PHE A 285 14.25 2.99 27.63
C PHE A 285 13.42 2.10 28.57
N ASN A 286 12.14 2.43 28.77
CA ASN A 286 11.25 1.64 29.63
C ASN A 286 10.97 0.26 29.03
N GLN A 287 10.61 0.19 27.75
CA GLN A 287 10.24 -1.07 27.10
C GLN A 287 11.46 -1.82 26.53
N GLY A 288 12.49 -1.11 26.08
CA GLY A 288 13.69 -1.73 25.50
C GLY A 288 14.70 -2.23 26.53
N LEU A 289 14.92 -1.47 27.60
CA LEU A 289 15.95 -1.78 28.61
C LEU A 289 15.40 -1.97 30.02
N SER A 290 14.09 -1.76 30.24
CA SER A 290 13.50 -1.69 31.59
C SER A 290 14.22 -0.70 32.50
N ASP A 291 14.76 0.37 31.91
CA ASP A 291 15.51 1.41 32.60
C ASP A 291 14.70 2.69 32.70
N PHE A 292 14.14 2.91 33.88
CA PHE A 292 13.34 4.10 34.20
C PHE A 292 14.21 5.28 34.65
N ARG A 293 15.49 5.05 34.94
CA ARG A 293 16.37 6.05 35.55
C ARG A 293 16.99 6.95 34.49
N THR A 294 17.51 6.37 33.42
CA THR A 294 18.19 7.14 32.35
C THR A 294 17.28 8.22 31.72
N PRO A 295 16.01 7.95 31.37
CA PRO A 295 15.11 8.98 30.83
C PRO A 295 14.85 10.13 31.81
N LEU A 296 14.71 9.82 33.11
CA LEU A 296 14.47 10.82 34.14
C LEU A 296 15.69 11.74 34.35
N GLU A 297 16.89 11.16 34.36
CA GLU A 297 18.14 11.93 34.46
C GLU A 297 18.29 12.90 33.27
N GLU A 298 17.92 12.46 32.05
CA GLU A 298 17.94 13.34 30.88
C GLU A 298 16.91 14.46 30.96
N LEU A 299 15.66 14.16 31.34
CA LEU A 299 14.62 15.17 31.57
C LEU A 299 15.05 16.20 32.61
N LEU A 300 15.65 15.75 33.71
CA LEU A 300 16.16 16.64 34.75
C LEU A 300 17.27 17.56 34.22
N SER A 301 18.18 17.03 33.41
CA SER A 301 19.26 17.81 32.80
C SER A 301 18.72 18.91 31.86
N VAL A 302 17.64 18.61 31.12
CA VAL A 302 16.99 19.55 30.22
C VAL A 302 16.30 20.66 31.00
N ILE A 303 15.58 20.32 32.08
CA ILE A 303 14.94 21.31 32.97
C ILE A 303 16.00 22.22 33.63
N GLN A 304 17.12 21.66 34.08
CA GLN A 304 18.23 22.43 34.65
C GLN A 304 18.87 23.38 33.62
N ASN A 305 18.97 22.95 32.36
CA ASN A 305 19.50 23.79 31.29
C ASN A 305 18.51 24.85 30.82
N ALA A 306 17.21 24.54 30.80
CA ALA A 306 16.13 25.49 30.49
C ALA A 306 16.03 26.58 31.56
N THR A 307 16.02 26.20 32.85
CA THR A 307 16.02 27.16 33.97
C THR A 307 17.27 28.06 34.00
N ARG A 308 18.42 27.56 33.53
CA ARG A 308 19.65 28.35 33.38
C ARG A 308 19.62 29.33 32.20
N LYS A 309 19.00 28.93 31.08
CA LYS A 309 18.71 29.81 29.93
C LYS A 309 17.63 30.84 30.27
N ASP A 310 16.69 30.47 31.12
CA ASP A 310 15.63 31.37 31.58
C ASP A 310 16.14 32.40 32.60
N ALA A 311 17.05 31.98 33.45
CA ALA A 311 17.79 32.89 34.32
C ALA A 311 18.60 33.93 33.51
N THR A 312 19.14 33.60 32.34
CA THR A 312 19.88 34.58 31.52
C THR A 312 19.02 35.68 30.90
N TRP A 313 17.70 35.48 30.67
CA TRP A 313 16.83 36.58 30.23
C TRP A 313 16.26 37.40 31.39
N TYR A 314 16.08 36.80 32.56
CA TYR A 314 15.70 37.55 33.76
C TYR A 314 16.85 38.36 34.36
N VAL A 315 18.10 37.91 34.23
CA VAL A 315 19.28 38.62 34.77
C VAL A 315 19.60 39.91 33.99
N ILE A 316 19.05 40.10 32.78
CA ILE A 316 19.22 41.36 32.02
C ILE A 316 18.12 42.39 32.34
N LEU A 317 17.03 42.02 33.02
CA LEU A 317 15.87 42.90 33.24
C LEU A 317 15.37 43.04 34.68
N LEU A 318 16.15 42.66 35.70
CA LEU A 318 15.78 42.94 37.09
C LEU A 318 16.84 43.78 37.80
N PRO A 319 16.52 45.04 38.18
CA PRO A 319 17.32 45.78 39.14
C PRO A 319 17.17 45.10 40.52
N GLU A 320 18.31 45.02 41.20
CA GLU A 320 18.56 44.55 42.57
C GLU A 320 17.34 44.18 43.43
N GLY A 321 17.25 42.89 43.80
CA GLY A 321 16.58 42.46 45.03
C GLY A 321 15.23 41.76 44.87
N VAL A 322 15.20 40.55 44.29
CA VAL A 322 14.17 39.54 44.61
C VAL A 322 14.81 38.15 44.59
N GLU A 323 15.00 37.54 45.77
CA GLU A 323 15.31 36.12 45.89
C GLU A 323 14.08 35.30 45.46
N LEU A 324 14.15 34.65 44.30
CA LEU A 324 13.17 33.65 43.88
C LEU A 324 13.44 32.34 44.61
N ASN A 325 12.54 32.04 45.55
CA ASN A 325 12.55 30.91 46.45
C ASN A 325 12.49 29.57 45.67
N LEU A 326 13.58 28.80 45.70
CA LEU A 326 13.71 27.44 45.15
C LEU A 326 12.67 26.38 45.62
N PRO A 327 11.94 26.48 46.76
CA PRO A 327 11.07 25.38 47.22
C PRO A 327 9.84 25.08 46.36
N ILE A 328 9.34 26.04 45.57
CA ILE A 328 8.06 25.91 44.85
C ILE A 328 8.18 24.98 43.63
N ILE A 329 9.38 24.86 43.03
CA ILE A 329 9.61 24.02 41.85
C ILE A 329 9.73 22.53 42.23
N THR A 330 10.30 22.22 43.40
CA THR A 330 10.31 20.84 43.94
C THR A 330 8.92 20.28 44.18
N LEU A 331 7.97 21.12 44.63
CA LEU A 331 6.58 20.70 44.84
C LEU A 331 5.84 20.43 43.52
N LEU A 332 6.12 21.21 42.47
CA LEU A 332 5.59 20.98 41.12
C LEU A 332 6.18 19.73 40.47
N ILE A 333 7.45 19.42 40.74
CA ILE A 333 8.10 18.20 40.23
C ILE A 333 7.52 16.96 40.92
N ASP A 334 7.26 17.00 42.22
CA ASP A 334 6.62 15.89 42.93
C ASP A 334 5.17 15.68 42.47
N GLU A 335 4.38 16.74 42.24
CA GLU A 335 3.02 16.61 41.69
C GLU A 335 3.02 16.09 40.25
N ILE A 336 3.95 16.52 39.38
CA ILE A 336 4.03 16.05 37.99
C ILE A 336 4.54 14.60 37.91
N ILE A 337 5.51 14.21 38.75
CA ILE A 337 5.98 12.82 38.83
C ILE A 337 4.87 11.89 39.32
N VAL A 338 4.07 12.32 40.31
CA VAL A 338 2.90 11.56 40.78
C VAL A 338 1.83 11.47 39.69
N HIS A 339 1.58 12.54 38.94
CA HIS A 339 0.57 12.52 37.87
C HIS A 339 0.98 11.65 36.66
N ILE A 340 2.27 11.59 36.33
CA ILE A 340 2.81 10.74 35.26
C ILE A 340 2.85 9.26 35.71
N MET A 341 3.18 8.99 36.98
CA MET A 341 3.18 7.62 37.54
C MET A 341 1.76 7.03 37.69
N PHE A 342 0.74 7.85 37.93
CA PHE A 342 -0.65 7.38 38.09
C PHE A 342 -1.48 7.35 36.79
N SER A 343 -1.00 7.95 35.70
CA SER A 343 -1.72 7.93 34.41
C SER A 343 -1.42 6.70 33.54
N SER A 344 -0.70 5.70 34.07
CA SER A 344 -0.35 4.44 33.39
C SER A 344 -1.10 3.22 33.93
N TYR A 345 -2.33 3.39 34.41
CA TYR A 345 -3.28 2.30 34.64
C TYR A 345 -4.35 2.21 33.55
#